data_AF-A0A537FFF1-F1
#
_entry.id   AF-A0A537FFF1-F1
#
_cell.length_a   1.000
_cell.length_b   1.000
_cell.length_c   1.000
_cell.angle_alpha   90.00
_cell.angle_beta   90.00
_cell.angle_gamma   90.00
#
_symmetry.space_group_name_H-M   'P 1'
#
loop_
_entity.id
_entity.type
_entity.pdbx_description
1 polymer ?
#
loop_
_entity_poly.entity_id
_entity_poly.type
_entity_poly.pdbx_seq_one_letter_code
_entity_poly.pdbx_strand_id
1 'polypeptide(L)'
;MPEPPDQGIKKLAELKAYLEKRVTEHESEIRTLKSFLETVDNLLAERSYRRVDVSQSLEGMVSKGAREAIGQVISTMSGVQLAKLAVEGQDLIIAPASDVRFDVSSPPFRSFLVEKVLEPMRKSDEESARKHEVQPERVMSYTIDHEAGILKELRIRNFGDPRRLNEIKDKVRWTFRRMYEKTIGTSRAMP
;
A
#
# COMPACT_ATOMS: atom_id res chain seq x y z
N MET A 1 26.25 19.50 -48.71
CA MET A 1 25.60 18.48 -49.57
C MET A 1 24.38 17.96 -48.83
N PRO A 2 23.17 17.98 -49.42
CA PRO A 2 22.03 17.27 -48.84
C PRO A 2 22.27 15.76 -48.93
N GLU A 3 22.06 15.02 -47.84
CA GLU A 3 22.15 13.56 -47.86
C GLU A 3 21.10 12.99 -48.83
N PRO A 4 21.43 11.97 -49.65
CA PRO A 4 20.49 11.41 -50.60
C PRO A 4 19.27 10.83 -49.84
N PRO A 5 18.03 11.06 -50.32
CA PRO A 5 16.79 10.77 -49.60
C PRO A 5 16.65 9.29 -49.17
N ASP A 6 17.29 8.37 -49.89
CA ASP A 6 17.32 6.94 -49.57
C ASP A 6 18.02 6.60 -48.25
N GLN A 7 19.05 7.35 -47.85
CA GLN A 7 19.78 7.07 -46.60
C GLN A 7 18.94 7.36 -45.36
N GLY A 8 18.06 8.37 -45.41
CA GLY A 8 17.15 8.70 -44.32
C GLY A 8 16.07 7.62 -44.13
N ILE A 9 15.50 7.13 -45.23
CA ILE A 9 14.47 6.07 -45.20
C ILE A 9 15.06 4.76 -44.65
N LYS A 10 16.30 4.43 -45.06
CA LYS A 10 16.99 3.23 -44.56
C LYS A 10 17.30 3.30 -43.06
N LYS A 11 17.83 4.43 -42.58
CA LYS A 11 18.08 4.67 -41.14
C LYS A 11 16.79 4.59 -40.31
N LEU A 12 15.67 5.11 -40.83
CA LEU A 12 14.37 5.03 -40.17
C LEU A 12 13.83 3.59 -40.11
N ALA A 13 14.00 2.81 -41.18
CA ALA A 13 13.61 1.41 -41.19
C ALA A 13 14.43 0.58 -40.19
N GLU A 14 15.74 0.82 -40.10
CA GLU A 14 16.63 0.18 -39.14
C GLU A 14 16.26 0.54 -37.69
N LEU A 15 15.97 1.82 -37.42
CA LEU A 15 15.52 2.27 -36.09
C LEU A 15 14.18 1.63 -35.71
N LYS A 16 13.23 1.59 -36.65
CA LYS A 16 11.93 0.94 -36.44
C LYS A 16 12.10 -0.54 -36.09
N ALA A 17 12.92 -1.27 -36.85
CA ALA A 17 13.18 -2.68 -36.59
C ALA A 17 13.85 -2.91 -35.22
N TYR A 18 14.79 -2.03 -34.84
CA TYR A 18 15.40 -2.07 -33.51
C TYR A 18 14.37 -1.86 -32.39
N LEU A 19 13.50 -0.86 -32.53
CA LEU A 19 12.46 -0.58 -31.54
C LEU A 19 11.44 -1.72 -31.44
N GLU A 20 10.97 -2.27 -32.58
CA GLU A 20 10.05 -3.41 -32.61
C GLU A 20 10.66 -4.65 -31.94
N LYS A 21 11.95 -4.91 -32.16
CA LYS A 21 12.68 -5.98 -31.48
C LYS A 21 12.71 -5.77 -29.97
N ARG A 22 13.05 -4.57 -29.50
CA ARG A 22 13.10 -4.23 -28.06
C ARG A 22 11.73 -4.34 -27.40
N VAL A 23 10.67 -3.89 -28.08
CA VAL A 23 9.29 -4.04 -27.59
C VAL A 23 8.97 -5.52 -27.42
N THR A 24 9.26 -6.35 -28.42
CA THR A 24 8.97 -7.78 -28.37
C THR A 24 9.74 -8.50 -27.25
N GLU A 25 11.02 -8.17 -27.07
CA GLU A 25 11.86 -8.66 -25.95
C GLU A 25 11.23 -8.32 -24.60
N HIS A 26 10.87 -7.05 -24.37
CA HIS A 26 10.29 -6.63 -23.10
C HIS A 26 8.89 -7.23 -22.86
N GLU A 27 8.06 -7.36 -23.89
CA GLU A 27 6.79 -8.05 -23.76
C GLU A 27 6.97 -9.53 -23.38
N SER A 28 7.99 -10.20 -23.93
CA SER A 28 8.31 -11.58 -23.55
C SER A 28 8.78 -11.70 -22.10
N GLU A 29 9.54 -10.73 -21.63
CA GLU A 29 10.03 -10.67 -20.25
C GLU A 29 8.85 -10.44 -19.29
N ILE A 30 7.94 -9.51 -19.63
CA ILE A 30 6.70 -9.29 -18.88
C ILE A 30 5.85 -10.56 -18.82
N ARG A 31 5.68 -11.28 -19.94
CA ARG A 31 4.93 -12.54 -19.96
C ARG A 31 5.54 -13.58 -19.02
N THR A 32 6.87 -13.69 -19.03
CA THR A 32 7.61 -14.64 -18.18
C THR A 32 7.50 -14.27 -16.70
N LEU A 33 7.65 -12.99 -16.36
CA LEU A 33 7.49 -12.52 -14.98
C LEU A 33 6.07 -12.75 -14.46
N LYS A 34 5.05 -12.54 -15.30
CA LYS A 34 3.65 -12.82 -14.94
C LYS A 34 3.39 -14.31 -14.68
N SER A 35 3.97 -15.21 -15.48
CA SER A 35 3.80 -16.66 -15.23
C SER A 35 4.50 -17.10 -13.94
N PHE A 36 5.64 -16.50 -13.59
CA PHE A 36 6.28 -16.72 -12.29
C PHE A 36 5.44 -16.20 -11.14
N LEU A 37 4.84 -15.01 -11.26
CA LEU A 37 3.90 -14.49 -10.26
C LEU A 37 2.71 -15.42 -10.07
N GLU A 38 2.09 -15.87 -11.15
CA GLU A 38 0.97 -16.82 -11.09
C GLU A 38 1.37 -18.15 -10.41
N THR A 39 2.58 -18.64 -10.69
CA THR A 39 3.12 -19.84 -10.02
C THR A 39 3.28 -19.61 -8.53
N VAL A 40 3.80 -18.44 -8.12
CA VAL A 40 3.94 -18.07 -6.71
C VAL A 40 2.57 -17.95 -6.05
N ASP A 41 1.58 -17.33 -6.70
CA ASP A 41 0.23 -17.19 -6.18
C ASP A 41 -0.44 -18.56 -5.98
N ASN A 42 -0.27 -19.49 -6.93
CA ASN A 42 -0.76 -20.86 -6.81
C ASN A 42 -0.09 -21.60 -5.64
N LEU A 43 1.23 -21.48 -5.48
CA LEU A 43 1.95 -22.07 -4.35
C LEU A 43 1.54 -21.46 -3.00
N LEU A 44 1.32 -20.15 -2.95
CA LEU A 44 0.82 -19.46 -1.75
C LEU A 44 -0.60 -19.92 -1.42
N ALA A 45 -1.47 -20.09 -2.41
CA ALA A 45 -2.80 -20.64 -2.24
C ALA A 45 -2.73 -22.07 -1.68
N GLU A 46 -1.97 -22.97 -2.30
CA GLU A 46 -1.78 -24.35 -1.82
C GLU A 46 -1.25 -24.41 -0.38
N ARG A 47 -0.28 -23.56 -0.02
CA ARG A 47 0.25 -23.48 1.35
C ARG A 47 -0.73 -22.86 2.34
N SER A 48 -1.58 -21.95 1.88
CA SER A 48 -2.67 -21.39 2.68
C SER A 48 -3.73 -22.46 2.97
N TYR A 49 -4.12 -23.25 1.96
CA TYR A 49 -5.03 -24.38 2.11
C TYR A 49 -4.44 -25.50 2.99
N ARG A 50 -3.13 -25.79 2.88
CA ARG A 50 -2.48 -26.79 3.73
C ARG A 50 -2.36 -26.39 5.21
N ARG A 51 -2.40 -25.09 5.52
CA ARG A 51 -2.51 -24.61 6.92
C ARG A 51 -3.93 -24.78 7.49
N VAL A 52 -4.95 -24.87 6.65
CA VAL A 52 -6.34 -25.11 7.08
C VAL A 52 -6.55 -26.55 7.53
N ASP A 53 -5.90 -27.52 6.88
CA ASP A 53 -6.07 -28.96 7.19
C ASP A 53 -5.44 -29.38 8.54
N VAL A 54 -4.37 -28.71 8.99
CA VAL A 54 -3.65 -29.05 10.25
C VAL A 54 -4.17 -28.27 11.47
N SER A 55 -5.08 -27.32 11.29
CA SER A 55 -5.52 -26.41 12.37
C SER A 55 -6.91 -26.74 12.95
N GLN A 56 -7.53 -27.87 12.57
CA GLN A 56 -8.77 -28.34 13.22
C GLN A 56 -8.47 -29.09 14.52
N SER A 57 -7.90 -28.39 15.50
CA SER A 57 -8.00 -28.74 16.92
C SER A 57 -7.52 -27.54 17.71
N LEU A 58 -8.46 -26.96 18.47
CA LEU A 58 -8.33 -25.81 19.38
C LEU A 58 -8.66 -24.44 18.73
N GLU A 59 -9.95 -24.11 18.80
CA GLU A 59 -10.53 -22.81 19.25
C GLU A 59 -9.93 -21.54 18.62
N GLY A 60 -10.64 -20.72 17.85
CA GLY A 60 -11.98 -20.17 18.09
C GLY A 60 -11.85 -18.65 18.27
N MET A 61 -12.40 -17.87 17.32
CA MET A 61 -12.35 -16.39 17.17
C MET A 61 -11.06 -15.89 16.47
N VAL A 62 -11.02 -15.31 15.27
CA VAL A 62 -12.02 -14.53 14.51
C VAL A 62 -11.82 -14.82 13.01
N SER A 63 -12.73 -15.60 12.43
CA SER A 63 -13.00 -15.59 10.99
C SER A 63 -14.37 -14.99 10.78
N LYS A 64 -14.43 -13.70 10.44
CA LYS A 64 -15.53 -13.08 9.66
C LYS A 64 -15.12 -11.67 9.27
N GLY A 65 -14.84 -11.49 7.98
CA GLY A 65 -14.41 -10.19 7.44
C GLY A 65 -13.88 -10.21 6.01
N ALA A 66 -13.88 -11.34 5.30
CA ALA A 66 -13.78 -11.35 3.84
C ALA A 66 -15.15 -10.96 3.22
N ARG A 67 -15.66 -9.79 3.61
CA ARG A 67 -16.67 -9.08 2.83
C ARG A 67 -15.92 -8.04 2.03
N GLU A 68 -16.15 -8.06 0.73
CA GLU A 68 -15.79 -7.01 -0.22
C GLU A 68 -16.17 -5.63 0.35
N ALA A 69 -15.26 -4.99 1.07
CA ALA A 69 -15.19 -3.55 1.10
C ALA A 69 -14.33 -3.17 -0.10
N ILE A 70 -14.84 -2.28 -0.95
CA ILE A 70 -14.11 -1.69 -2.07
C ILE A 70 -12.84 -1.05 -1.51
N GLY A 71 -11.78 -1.85 -1.43
CA GLY A 71 -10.60 -1.51 -0.68
C GLY A 71 -9.70 -0.69 -1.57
N GLN A 72 -9.60 0.61 -1.32
CA GLN A 72 -8.67 1.44 -2.07
C GLN A 72 -7.25 0.95 -1.78
N VAL A 73 -6.50 0.67 -2.84
CA VAL A 73 -5.12 0.19 -2.73
C VAL A 73 -4.18 1.38 -2.79
N ILE A 74 -3.29 1.52 -1.81
CA ILE A 74 -2.14 2.42 -1.95
C ILE A 74 -1.10 1.71 -2.80
N SER A 75 -0.77 2.30 -3.94
CA SER A 75 0.29 1.83 -4.83
C SER A 75 1.27 2.94 -5.21
N THR A 76 2.49 2.51 -5.55
CA THR A 76 3.50 3.34 -6.21
C THR A 76 3.11 3.61 -7.66
N MET A 77 3.78 4.58 -8.31
CA MET A 77 3.62 4.79 -9.76
C MET A 77 4.07 3.59 -10.60
N SER A 78 4.97 2.76 -10.05
CA SER A 78 5.46 1.51 -10.62
C SER A 78 4.54 0.31 -10.40
N GLY A 79 3.37 0.50 -9.77
CA GLY A 79 2.37 -0.55 -9.57
C GLY A 79 2.59 -1.43 -8.33
N VAL A 80 3.61 -1.16 -7.51
CA VAL A 80 3.82 -1.91 -6.26
C VAL A 80 2.76 -1.54 -5.25
N GLN A 81 2.06 -2.53 -4.73
CA GLN A 81 1.05 -2.36 -3.69
C GLN A 81 1.74 -2.18 -2.33
N LEU A 82 1.44 -1.07 -1.65
CA LEU A 82 2.00 -0.74 -0.35
C LEU A 82 1.06 -1.08 0.80
N ALA A 83 -0.25 -0.90 0.60
CA ALA A 83 -1.26 -1.19 1.62
C ALA A 83 -2.67 -1.31 1.02
N LYS A 84 -3.55 -2.00 1.74
CA LYS A 84 -4.99 -2.05 1.51
C LYS A 84 -5.70 -1.18 2.55
N LEU A 85 -6.67 -0.39 2.10
CA LEU A 85 -7.52 0.41 2.97
C LEU A 85 -8.93 -0.14 2.92
N ALA A 86 -9.51 -0.42 4.07
CA ALA A 86 -10.91 -0.78 4.21
C ALA A 86 -11.62 0.27 5.07
N VAL A 87 -12.82 0.67 4.67
CA VAL A 87 -13.67 1.55 5.48
C VAL A 87 -14.83 0.71 5.97
N GLU A 88 -14.96 0.58 7.29
CA GLU A 88 -16.00 -0.19 7.96
C GLU A 88 -16.80 0.76 8.86
N GLY A 89 -17.93 1.27 8.35
CA GLY A 89 -18.72 2.28 9.05
C GLY A 89 -17.94 3.59 9.26
N GLN A 90 -17.58 3.87 10.52
CA GLN A 90 -16.77 5.03 10.94
C GLN A 90 -15.30 4.66 11.23
N ASP A 91 -14.91 3.41 10.92
CA ASP A 91 -13.56 2.92 11.09
C ASP A 91 -12.83 2.87 9.75
N LEU A 92 -11.58 3.32 9.75
CA LEU A 92 -10.63 3.17 8.66
C LEU A 92 -9.55 2.18 9.09
N ILE A 93 -9.46 1.08 8.36
CA ILE A 93 -8.50 0.01 8.59
C ILE A 93 -7.46 0.05 7.46
N ILE A 94 -6.19 0.13 7.83
CA ILE A 94 -5.07 0.22 6.89
C ILE A 94 -4.11 -0.93 7.21
N ALA A 95 -3.99 -1.87 6.28
CA ALA A 95 -3.09 -3.01 6.40
C ALA A 95 -1.98 -2.91 5.34
N PRO A 96 -0.70 -2.88 5.71
CA PRO A 96 0.41 -2.98 4.78
C PRO A 96 0.34 -4.25 3.93
N ALA A 97 0.89 -4.18 2.72
CA ALA A 97 1.02 -5.36 1.88
C ALA A 97 2.09 -6.31 2.45
N SER A 98 1.90 -7.62 2.29
CA SER A 98 2.75 -8.65 2.91
C SER A 98 4.22 -8.60 2.47
N ASP A 99 4.48 -8.01 1.31
CA ASP A 99 5.79 -7.81 0.69
C ASP A 99 6.51 -6.54 1.15
N VAL A 100 5.84 -5.69 1.96
CA VAL A 100 6.40 -4.44 2.45
C VAL A 100 6.48 -4.43 3.98
N ARG A 101 7.62 -3.99 4.51
CA ARG A 101 7.85 -3.87 5.95
C ARG A 101 7.96 -2.40 6.32
N PHE A 102 6.98 -1.91 7.07
CA PHE A 102 6.93 -0.52 7.52
C PHE A 102 7.29 -0.42 9.00
N ASP A 103 8.42 0.19 9.31
CA ASP A 103 8.85 0.44 10.68
C ASP A 103 8.04 1.60 11.29
N VAL A 104 7.29 1.31 12.36
CA VAL A 104 6.45 2.30 13.06
C VAL A 104 7.28 3.36 13.79
N SER A 105 8.54 3.08 14.10
CA SER A 105 9.48 4.04 14.68
C SER A 105 10.03 5.03 13.66
N SER A 106 9.81 4.78 12.36
CA SER A 106 10.33 5.64 11.30
C SER A 106 9.79 7.07 11.41
N PRO A 107 10.61 8.11 11.14
CA PRO A 107 10.17 9.49 11.25
C PRO A 107 8.93 9.86 10.41
N PRO A 108 8.75 9.36 9.17
CA PRO A 108 7.52 9.62 8.41
C PRO A 108 6.28 9.08 9.11
N PHE A 109 6.38 7.93 9.77
CA PHE A 109 5.24 7.36 10.49
C PHE A 109 4.99 8.09 11.81
N ARG A 110 5.99 8.14 12.69
CA ARG A 110 5.83 8.69 14.03
C ARG A 110 5.65 10.21 14.03
N SER A 111 6.59 10.94 13.44
CA SER A 111 6.60 12.40 13.53
C SER A 111 5.59 13.08 12.62
N PHE A 112 5.22 12.46 11.50
CA PHE A 112 4.23 13.06 10.59
C PHE A 112 2.85 12.44 10.78
N LEU A 113 2.66 11.14 10.51
CA LEU A 113 1.33 10.55 10.55
C LEU A 113 0.74 10.58 11.97
N VAL A 114 1.49 10.17 12.99
CA VAL A 114 0.96 10.16 14.37
C VAL A 114 0.93 11.58 14.95
N GLU A 115 2.08 12.24 15.08
CA GLU A 115 2.19 13.50 15.84
C GLU A 115 1.59 14.73 15.12
N LYS A 116 1.62 14.79 13.78
CA LYS A 116 1.16 15.97 13.02
C LYS A 116 -0.21 15.82 12.40
N VAL A 117 -0.73 14.59 12.27
CA VAL A 117 -2.03 14.32 11.65
C VAL A 117 -3.01 13.76 12.67
N LEU A 118 -2.72 12.58 13.24
CA LEU A 118 -3.69 11.89 14.10
C LEU A 118 -3.84 12.55 15.48
N GLU A 119 -2.76 12.96 16.13
CA GLU A 119 -2.81 13.60 17.46
C GLU A 119 -3.58 14.94 17.46
N PRO A 120 -3.34 15.89 16.54
CA PRO A 120 -4.10 17.14 16.49
C PRO A 120 -5.59 16.90 16.23
N MET A 121 -5.92 15.95 15.37
CA MET A 121 -7.30 15.55 15.08
C MET A 121 -8.01 14.97 16.32
N ARG A 122 -7.33 14.09 17.07
CA ARG A 122 -7.85 13.54 18.34
C ARG A 122 -8.08 14.64 19.37
N LYS A 123 -7.10 15.53 19.56
CA LYS A 123 -7.20 16.63 20.53
C LYS A 123 -8.34 17.59 20.19
N SER A 124 -8.52 17.92 18.92
CA SER A 124 -9.63 18.76 18.47
C SER A 124 -10.98 18.14 18.83
N ASP A 125 -11.15 16.83 18.63
CA ASP A 125 -12.39 16.14 18.98
C ASP A 125 -12.60 16.06 20.50
N GLU A 126 -11.53 15.85 21.27
CA GLU A 126 -11.57 15.87 22.74
C GLU A 126 -11.99 17.25 23.27
N GLU A 127 -11.51 18.34 22.68
CA GLU A 127 -11.91 19.70 23.04
C GLU A 127 -13.39 19.98 22.70
N SER A 128 -13.84 19.58 21.52
CA SER A 128 -15.26 19.69 21.14
C SER A 128 -16.15 18.79 21.99
N ALA A 129 -15.66 17.63 22.46
CA ALA A 129 -16.39 16.80 23.40
C ALA A 129 -16.55 17.46 24.78
N ARG A 130 -15.52 18.16 25.27
CA ARG A 130 -15.62 18.97 26.50
C ARG A 130 -16.65 20.10 26.36
N LYS A 131 -16.80 20.65 25.16
CA LYS A 131 -17.81 21.67 24.83
C LYS A 131 -19.21 21.08 24.56
N HIS A 132 -19.38 19.77 24.66
CA HIS A 132 -20.63 19.04 24.32
C HIS A 132 -21.05 19.19 22.85
N GLU A 133 -20.15 19.58 21.96
CA GLU A 133 -20.39 19.68 20.51
C GLU A 133 -20.24 18.31 19.82
N VAL A 134 -19.44 17.42 20.42
CA VAL A 134 -19.20 16.05 19.97
C VAL A 134 -19.47 15.10 21.14
N GLN A 135 -20.12 13.96 20.89
CA GLN A 135 -20.30 12.95 21.94
C GLN A 135 -18.96 12.30 22.27
N PRO A 136 -18.64 11.99 23.54
CA PRO A 136 -17.39 11.34 23.93
C PRO A 136 -17.07 10.06 23.12
N GLU A 137 -18.10 9.32 22.74
CA GLU A 137 -18.02 8.07 21.96
C GLU A 137 -17.66 8.32 20.48
N ARG A 138 -17.78 9.56 20.01
CA ARG A 138 -17.46 9.98 18.63
C ARG A 138 -16.09 10.64 18.52
N VAL A 139 -15.33 10.72 19.60
CA VAL A 139 -13.95 11.21 19.56
C VAL A 139 -13.11 10.25 18.71
N MET A 140 -12.33 10.81 17.78
CA MET A 140 -11.44 10.02 16.94
C MET A 140 -10.36 9.34 17.80
N SER A 141 -10.17 8.05 17.59
CA SER A 141 -9.09 7.29 18.23
C SER A 141 -8.35 6.46 17.19
N TYR A 142 -7.13 6.03 17.50
CA TYR A 142 -6.36 5.18 16.61
C TYR A 142 -5.60 4.11 17.38
N THR A 143 -5.36 2.98 16.72
CA THR A 143 -4.60 1.85 17.25
C THR A 143 -3.57 1.44 16.20
N ILE A 144 -2.32 1.29 16.63
CA ILE A 144 -1.21 0.86 15.79
C ILE A 144 -0.84 -0.55 16.26
N ASP A 145 -1.22 -1.56 15.49
CA ASP A 145 -0.79 -2.93 15.70
C ASP A 145 0.55 -3.16 14.98
N HIS A 146 1.53 -3.67 15.71
CA HIS A 146 2.86 -3.90 15.19
C HIS A 146 3.52 -5.12 15.84
N GLU A 147 4.33 -5.83 15.06
CA GLU A 147 5.12 -6.96 15.53
C GLU A 147 6.60 -6.67 15.30
N ALA A 148 7.41 -6.72 16.36
CA ALA A 148 8.84 -6.40 16.29
C ALA A 148 9.15 -5.03 15.62
N GLY A 149 8.29 -4.03 15.84
CA GLY A 149 8.40 -2.69 15.25
C GLY A 149 7.87 -2.57 13.81
N ILE A 150 7.42 -3.66 13.20
CA ILE A 150 6.84 -3.67 11.86
C ILE A 150 5.33 -3.55 11.95
N LEU A 151 4.77 -2.56 11.26
CA LEU A 151 3.34 -2.30 11.20
C LEU A 151 2.58 -3.50 10.62
N LYS A 152 1.56 -3.97 11.35
CA LYS A 152 0.61 -5.01 10.94
C LYS A 152 -0.72 -4.40 10.50
N GLU A 153 -1.25 -3.49 11.31
CA GLU A 153 -2.51 -2.81 11.04
C GLU A 153 -2.50 -1.42 11.70
N LEU A 154 -3.00 -0.41 11.00
CA LEU A 154 -3.38 0.88 11.57
C LEU A 154 -4.90 1.00 11.49
N ARG A 155 -5.55 1.08 12.64
CA ARG A 155 -7.00 1.28 12.74
C ARG A 155 -7.29 2.66 13.29
N ILE A 156 -8.10 3.44 12.57
CA ILE A 156 -8.57 4.77 12.99
C ILE A 156 -10.08 4.68 13.14
N ARG A 157 -10.58 4.88 14.36
CA ARG A 157 -12.02 4.86 14.67
C ARG A 157 -12.57 6.27 14.74
N ASN A 158 -13.83 6.43 14.35
CA ASN A 158 -14.51 7.71 14.31
C ASN A 158 -13.76 8.76 13.48
N PHE A 159 -13.40 8.44 12.23
CA PHE A 159 -12.73 9.40 11.35
C PHE A 159 -13.58 10.66 11.03
N GLY A 160 -14.88 10.61 11.31
CA GLY A 160 -15.80 11.74 11.14
C GLY A 160 -16.44 11.77 9.76
N ASP A 161 -16.25 12.89 9.05
CA ASP A 161 -16.87 13.15 7.76
C ASP A 161 -16.03 12.67 6.56
N PRO A 162 -16.62 12.55 5.35
CA PRO A 162 -15.91 12.09 4.16
C PRO A 162 -14.73 12.97 3.72
N ARG A 163 -14.72 14.27 4.05
CA ARG A 163 -13.58 15.14 3.70
C ARG A 163 -12.39 14.80 4.60
N ARG A 164 -12.64 14.66 5.90
CA ARG A 164 -11.62 14.23 6.88
C ARG A 164 -11.10 12.82 6.56
N LEU A 165 -11.97 11.91 6.13
CA LEU A 165 -11.57 10.59 5.64
C LEU A 165 -10.57 10.67 4.47
N ASN A 166 -10.86 11.48 3.46
CA ASN A 166 -9.96 11.64 2.32
C ASN A 166 -8.64 12.30 2.71
N GLU A 167 -8.67 13.29 3.61
CA GLU A 167 -7.45 13.88 4.15
C GLU A 167 -6.58 12.82 4.83
N ILE A 168 -7.14 12.02 5.73
CA ILE A 168 -6.41 10.94 6.40
C ILE A 168 -5.83 9.97 5.37
N LYS A 169 -6.60 9.55 4.36
CA LYS A 169 -6.12 8.67 3.29
C LYS A 169 -4.94 9.26 2.54
N ASP A 170 -4.97 10.55 2.21
CA ASP A 170 -3.88 11.23 1.51
C ASP A 170 -2.61 11.30 2.36
N LYS A 171 -2.74 11.62 3.66
CA LYS A 171 -1.62 11.64 4.60
C LYS A 171 -1.00 10.25 4.80
N VAL A 172 -1.83 9.22 4.91
CA VAL A 172 -1.39 7.82 4.98
C VAL A 172 -0.66 7.42 3.70
N ARG A 173 -1.24 7.73 2.53
CA ARG A 173 -0.64 7.46 1.22
C ARG A 173 0.74 8.10 1.08
N TRP A 174 0.87 9.37 1.46
CA TRP A 174 2.15 10.06 1.45
C TRP A 174 3.17 9.39 2.37
N THR A 175 2.75 9.06 3.59
CA THR A 175 3.61 8.43 4.59
C THR A 175 4.17 7.09 4.11
N PHE A 176 3.29 6.21 3.61
CA PHE A 176 3.68 4.87 3.21
C PHE A 176 4.60 4.89 1.98
N ARG A 177 4.34 5.81 1.04
CA ARG A 177 5.28 6.07 -0.08
C ARG A 177 6.64 6.51 0.43
N ARG A 178 6.69 7.45 1.39
CA ARG A 178 7.96 7.95 1.92
C ARG A 178 8.74 6.89 2.68
N MET A 179 8.05 6.02 3.40
CA MET A 179 8.67 4.86 4.07
C MET A 179 9.20 3.86 3.04
N TYR A 180 8.44 3.58 1.99
CA TYR A 180 8.86 2.69 0.91
C TYR A 180 10.10 3.23 0.17
N GLU A 181 10.13 4.52 -0.15
CA GLU A 181 11.30 5.18 -0.77
C GLU A 181 12.58 5.01 0.05
N LYS A 182 12.50 5.10 1.39
CA LYS A 182 13.67 4.84 2.25
C LYS A 182 14.14 3.40 2.17
N THR A 183 13.21 2.45 2.13
CA THR A 183 13.50 1.02 2.03
C THR A 183 14.19 0.68 0.70
N ILE A 184 13.75 1.30 -0.41
CA ILE A 184 14.34 1.13 -1.75
C ILE A 184 15.68 1.89 -1.88
N GLY A 185 15.76 3.11 -1.31
CA GLY A 185 16.96 3.95 -1.34
C GLY A 185 18.15 3.33 -0.60
N THR A 186 17.89 2.59 0.48
CA THR A 186 18.92 1.82 1.20
C THR A 186 19.42 0.62 0.39
N SER A 187 18.60 -0.01 -0.46
CA SER A 187 19.03 -1.14 -1.30
C SER A 187 19.90 -0.72 -2.50
N ARG A 188 19.89 0.56 -2.91
CA ARG A 188 20.73 1.07 -4.02
C ARG A 188 22.07 1.65 -3.55
N ALA A 189 22.32 1.66 -2.24
CA ALA A 189 23.52 2.18 -1.60
C ALA A 189 24.30 1.04 -0.93
N MET A 190 24.65 0.00 -1.69
CA MET A 190 25.72 -0.93 -1.34
C MET A 190 26.59 -1.09 -2.60
N PRO A 191 27.80 -0.51 -2.62
CA PRO A 191 28.82 -0.83 -3.63
C PRO A 191 29.37 -2.24 -3.45
#